data_AF-A0A081B0I0-F1
#
_entry.id   AF-A0A081B0I0-F1
#
_cell.length_a   1.000
_cell.length_b   1.000
_cell.length_c   1.000
_cell.angle_alpha   90.00
_cell.angle_beta   90.00
_cell.angle_gamma   90.00
#
_symmetry.space_group_name_H-M   'P 1'
#
loop_
_entity.id
_entity.type
_entity.pdbx_description
1 polymer ?
#
loop_
_entity_poly.entity_id
_entity_poly.type
_entity_poly.pdbx_seq_one_letter_code
_entity_poly.pdbx_strand_id
1 'polypeptide(L)'
;MPSTPSPKKVMARTPGQQQGRTRTTGAGKLPKQFKRVALLFRHKLDVIEFYDAIISKEKMHATISYFYPSLAAYKVKVKKRQVCNWLNQRALIIDKCETGCGSHCKERKFGRSATLSPEFEEQLVLWINSLRKEGVPVTGIMIRIHTRDCYESAGLSEGKFTASQTWLLSFLSL
;
A
#
# COMPACT_ATOMS: atom_id res chain seq x y z
N MET A 1 -51.91 -10.87 16.70
CA MET A 1 -51.72 -11.67 15.48
C MET A 1 -50.75 -10.91 14.56
N PRO A 2 -49.47 -11.31 14.43
CA PRO A 2 -48.57 -10.66 13.50
C PRO A 2 -48.56 -11.38 12.13
N SER A 3 -48.77 -10.61 11.08
CA SER A 3 -48.84 -11.04 9.68
C SER A 3 -47.48 -11.54 9.16
N THR A 4 -47.46 -12.74 8.59
CA THR A 4 -46.29 -13.29 7.87
C THR A 4 -46.06 -12.58 6.53
N PRO A 5 -44.82 -12.23 6.15
CA PRO A 5 -44.53 -11.64 4.85
C PRO A 5 -44.53 -12.70 3.74
N SER A 6 -45.21 -12.40 2.62
CA SER A 6 -45.26 -13.25 1.43
C SER A 6 -43.87 -13.45 0.80
N PRO A 7 -43.59 -14.61 0.19
CA PRO A 7 -42.29 -14.89 -0.40
C PRO A 7 -42.06 -14.05 -1.66
N LYS A 8 -40.86 -13.45 -1.75
CA LYS A 8 -40.41 -12.70 -2.92
C LYS A 8 -40.32 -13.64 -4.13
N LYS A 9 -41.07 -13.32 -5.18
CA LYS A 9 -41.09 -14.05 -6.46
C LYS A 9 -39.70 -13.91 -7.11
N VAL A 10 -38.94 -15.01 -7.18
CA VAL A 10 -37.65 -15.06 -7.88
C VAL A 10 -37.95 -15.08 -9.38
N MET A 11 -37.58 -14.02 -10.10
CA MET A 11 -37.71 -13.96 -11.56
C MET A 11 -36.75 -14.96 -12.23
N ALA A 12 -37.25 -15.69 -13.23
CA ALA A 12 -36.45 -16.61 -14.04
C ALA A 12 -35.49 -15.83 -14.97
N ARG A 13 -34.29 -16.38 -15.19
CA ARG A 13 -33.18 -15.75 -15.93
C ARG A 13 -33.28 -15.99 -17.44
N THR A 14 -32.75 -15.06 -18.22
CA THR A 14 -32.68 -15.10 -19.69
C THR A 14 -31.64 -16.12 -20.19
N PRO A 15 -31.88 -16.86 -21.31
CA PRO A 15 -30.92 -17.82 -21.85
C PRO A 15 -29.64 -17.13 -22.32
N GLY A 16 -28.46 -17.59 -21.85
CA GLY A 16 -27.14 -17.12 -22.31
C GLY A 16 -26.21 -16.57 -21.22
N GLN A 17 -26.70 -16.36 -20.00
CA GLN A 17 -25.87 -15.88 -18.89
C GLN A 17 -25.05 -17.04 -18.28
N GLN A 18 -23.76 -17.15 -18.62
CA GLN A 18 -22.86 -18.10 -17.97
C GLN A 18 -22.76 -17.76 -16.47
N GLN A 19 -22.99 -18.76 -15.61
CA GLN A 19 -22.73 -18.62 -14.17
C GLN A 19 -21.23 -18.40 -13.97
N GLY A 20 -20.86 -17.24 -13.43
CA GLY A 20 -19.55 -17.08 -12.81
C GLY A 20 -19.34 -18.18 -11.77
N ARG A 21 -18.08 -18.60 -11.61
CA ARG A 21 -17.68 -19.75 -10.79
C ARG A 21 -18.37 -19.74 -9.41
N THR A 22 -19.28 -20.68 -9.19
CA THR A 22 -20.04 -20.80 -7.94
C THR A 22 -19.10 -21.26 -6.82
N ARG A 23 -18.98 -20.48 -5.74
CA ARG A 23 -18.16 -20.87 -4.58
C ARG A 23 -18.86 -22.01 -3.84
N THR A 24 -18.31 -23.22 -3.94
CA THR A 24 -18.87 -24.44 -3.34
C THR A 24 -18.48 -24.67 -1.88
N THR A 25 -17.57 -23.88 -1.29
CA THR A 25 -17.22 -24.03 0.14
C THR A 25 -16.71 -22.72 0.77
N GLY A 26 -17.27 -22.37 1.94
CA GLY A 26 -16.75 -21.38 2.87
C GLY A 26 -17.46 -20.03 2.87
N ALA A 27 -17.74 -19.52 4.09
CA ALA A 27 -18.04 -18.11 4.31
C ALA A 27 -17.02 -17.24 3.54
N GLY A 28 -17.46 -16.11 3.01
CA GLY A 28 -16.64 -15.22 2.17
C GLY A 28 -15.35 -14.76 2.83
N LYS A 29 -14.67 -13.79 2.19
CA LYS A 29 -13.56 -13.11 2.86
C LYS A 29 -14.04 -12.56 4.20
N LEU A 30 -13.34 -12.93 5.27
CA LEU A 30 -13.58 -12.40 6.61
C LEU A 30 -13.46 -10.85 6.57
N PRO A 31 -14.28 -10.15 7.38
CA PRO A 31 -14.21 -8.69 7.46
C PRO A 31 -12.80 -8.25 7.89
N LYS A 32 -12.32 -7.15 7.30
CA LYS A 32 -11.00 -6.58 7.63
C LYS A 32 -11.01 -6.10 9.09
N GLN A 33 -10.09 -6.62 9.90
CA GLN A 33 -10.00 -6.30 11.33
C GLN A 33 -9.11 -5.07 11.65
N PHE A 34 -8.56 -4.40 10.62
CA PHE A 34 -7.72 -3.18 10.73
C PHE A 34 -6.76 -3.13 11.94
N LYS A 35 -6.11 -4.25 12.27
CA LYS A 35 -5.29 -4.40 13.49
C LYS A 35 -4.04 -3.51 13.57
N ARG A 36 -3.66 -2.86 12.46
CA ARG A 36 -2.40 -2.12 12.35
C ARG A 36 -2.70 -0.65 12.09
N VAL A 37 -2.35 0.20 13.05
CA VAL A 37 -2.34 1.65 12.89
C VAL A 37 -0.98 2.07 12.37
N ALA A 38 -0.96 2.76 11.24
CA ALA A 38 0.24 3.35 10.68
C ALA A 38 0.53 4.68 11.38
N LEU A 39 1.79 4.93 11.74
CA LEU A 39 2.22 6.16 12.41
C LEU A 39 3.16 6.94 11.51
N LEU A 40 2.97 8.25 11.48
CA LEU A 40 3.74 9.20 10.67
C LEU A 40 5.20 9.24 11.14
N PHE A 41 6.12 9.59 10.24
CA PHE A 41 7.53 9.79 10.62
C PHE A 41 7.71 10.92 11.63
N ARG A 42 6.95 12.03 11.50
CA ARG A 42 6.93 13.11 12.51
C ARG A 42 6.61 12.61 13.91
N HIS A 43 5.51 11.88 14.07
CA HIS A 43 5.15 11.30 15.37
C HIS A 43 6.24 10.38 15.95
N LYS A 44 6.91 9.61 15.09
CA LYS A 44 8.03 8.76 15.54
C LYS A 44 9.22 9.61 15.98
N LEU A 45 9.49 10.73 15.31
CA LEU A 45 10.55 11.67 15.67
C LEU A 45 10.26 12.31 17.03
N ASP A 46 9.04 12.82 17.26
CA ASP A 46 8.62 13.40 18.55
C ASP A 46 8.84 12.42 19.71
N VAL A 47 8.52 11.13 19.49
CA VAL A 47 8.74 10.06 20.47
C VAL A 47 10.23 9.83 20.77
N ILE A 48 11.09 9.91 19.75
CA ILE A 48 12.54 9.75 19.89
C ILE A 48 13.13 10.95 20.62
N GLU A 49 12.76 12.18 20.25
CA GLU A 49 13.24 13.40 20.90
C GLU A 49 12.86 13.44 22.38
N PHE A 50 11.61 13.09 22.70
CA PHE A 50 11.16 12.97 24.09
C PHE A 50 11.93 11.87 24.85
N TYR A 51 12.23 10.75 24.20
CA TYR A 51 13.02 9.68 24.81
C TYR A 51 14.48 10.10 25.10
N ASP A 52 15.07 10.88 24.19
CA ASP A 52 16.43 11.40 24.32
C ASP A 52 16.52 12.48 25.42
N ALA A 53 15.46 13.27 25.61
CA ALA A 53 15.39 14.30 26.65
C ALA A 53 15.34 13.74 28.08
N ILE A 54 14.96 12.48 28.28
CA ILE A 54 14.85 11.88 29.62
C ILE A 54 16.15 11.16 29.98
N ILE A 55 16.76 11.58 31.10
CA ILE A 55 18.01 11.00 31.63
C ILE A 55 17.76 9.78 32.55
N SER A 56 16.55 9.64 33.08
CA SER A 56 16.18 8.54 33.99
C SER A 56 16.30 7.16 33.34
N LYS A 57 16.65 6.14 34.15
CA LYS A 57 16.66 4.72 33.75
C LYS A 57 15.28 4.23 33.30
N GLU A 58 14.20 4.88 33.76
CA GLU A 58 12.82 4.52 33.42
C GLU A 58 12.29 5.26 32.18
N LYS A 59 13.16 5.89 31.38
CA LYS A 59 12.74 6.68 30.21
C LYS A 59 11.79 5.96 29.26
N MET A 60 11.99 4.67 29.00
CA MET A 60 11.07 3.89 28.15
C MET A 60 9.65 3.82 28.74
N HIS A 61 9.52 3.70 30.06
CA HIS A 61 8.20 3.69 30.70
C HIS A 61 7.55 5.08 30.61
N ALA A 62 8.31 6.12 30.92
CA ALA A 62 7.86 7.51 30.82
C ALA A 62 7.39 7.88 29.40
N THR A 63 8.16 7.50 28.37
CA THR A 63 7.79 7.72 26.96
C THR A 63 6.46 7.05 26.59
N ILE A 64 6.25 5.80 27.02
CA ILE A 64 4.99 5.11 26.72
C ILE A 64 3.83 5.75 27.48
N SER A 65 4.03 6.11 28.75
CA SER A 65 3.01 6.78 29.56
C SER A 65 2.57 8.11 28.95
N TYR A 66 3.53 8.90 28.45
CA TYR A 66 3.27 10.21 27.86
C TYR A 66 2.52 10.12 26.51
N PHE A 67 3.03 9.34 25.56
CA PHE A 67 2.43 9.26 24.21
C PHE A 67 1.24 8.31 24.11
N TYR A 68 1.12 7.36 25.03
CA TYR A 68 0.13 6.29 24.95
C TYR A 68 -0.48 5.93 26.33
N PRO A 69 -1.09 6.90 27.02
CA PRO A 69 -1.57 6.73 28.41
C PRO A 69 -2.68 5.68 28.54
N SER A 70 -3.50 5.48 27.50
CA SER A 70 -4.67 4.59 27.51
C SER A 70 -4.41 3.19 26.96
N LEU A 71 -3.15 2.75 26.88
CA LEU A 71 -2.83 1.41 26.38
C LEU A 71 -3.10 0.32 27.43
N ALA A 72 -3.86 -0.71 27.03
CA ALA A 72 -3.95 -1.95 27.80
C ALA A 72 -2.57 -2.59 28.00
N ALA A 73 -2.37 -3.22 29.16
CA ALA A 73 -1.07 -3.77 29.59
C ALA A 73 -0.39 -4.69 28.55
N TYR A 74 -1.17 -5.54 27.86
CA TYR A 74 -0.63 -6.43 26.83
C TYR A 74 -0.11 -5.68 25.58
N LYS A 75 -0.67 -4.49 25.28
CA LYS A 75 -0.24 -3.63 24.17
C LYS A 75 0.99 -2.80 24.52
N VAL A 76 1.20 -2.49 25.81
CA VAL A 76 2.38 -1.75 26.29
C VAL A 76 3.67 -2.45 25.87
N LYS A 77 3.77 -3.77 26.06
CA LYS A 77 4.96 -4.55 25.65
C LYS A 77 5.24 -4.46 24.16
N VAL A 78 4.19 -4.55 23.33
CA VAL A 78 4.30 -4.39 21.87
C VAL A 78 4.75 -2.98 21.50
N LYS A 79 4.23 -1.97 22.18
CA LYS A 79 4.59 -0.57 21.93
C LYS A 79 6.03 -0.25 22.33
N LYS A 80 6.50 -0.74 23.49
CA LYS A 80 7.91 -0.65 23.90
C LYS A 80 8.84 -1.22 22.81
N ARG A 81 8.52 -2.40 22.28
CA ARG A 81 9.28 -3.00 21.17
C ARG A 81 9.26 -2.13 19.91
N GLN A 82 8.12 -1.50 19.63
CA GLN A 82 7.97 -0.59 18.49
C GLN A 82 8.85 0.66 18.64
N VAL A 83 8.90 1.25 19.83
CA VAL A 83 9.77 2.40 20.16
C VAL A 83 11.24 2.00 20.05
N CYS A 84 11.65 0.85 20.58
CA CYS A 84 13.02 0.33 20.40
C CYS A 84 13.37 0.19 18.91
N ASN A 85 12.46 -0.32 18.08
CA ASN A 85 12.70 -0.41 16.65
C ASN A 85 12.82 0.97 15.98
N TRP A 86 12.07 1.98 16.43
CA TRP A 86 12.23 3.35 15.91
C TRP A 86 13.56 3.97 16.32
N LEU A 87 14.01 3.75 17.55
CA LEU A 87 15.34 4.18 18.01
C LEU A 87 16.44 3.57 17.14
N ASN A 88 16.34 2.28 16.79
CA ASN A 88 17.27 1.63 15.86
C ASN A 88 17.21 2.21 14.43
N GLN A 89 16.09 2.82 14.05
CA GLN A 89 15.85 3.44 12.74
C GLN A 89 15.94 4.97 12.80
N ARG A 90 16.57 5.54 13.85
CA ARG A 90 16.60 6.99 14.10
C ARG A 90 17.09 7.79 12.89
N ALA A 91 18.22 7.41 12.31
CA ALA A 91 18.80 8.11 11.15
C ALA A 91 17.81 8.19 9.97
N LEU A 92 17.11 7.08 9.68
CA LEU A 92 16.10 7.03 8.64
C LEU A 92 14.90 7.94 8.94
N ILE A 93 14.45 7.98 10.20
CA ILE A 93 13.29 8.78 10.60
C ILE A 93 13.61 10.28 10.49
N ILE A 94 14.81 10.68 10.87
CA ILE A 94 15.29 12.07 10.75
C ILE A 94 15.40 12.46 9.26
N ASP A 95 16.10 11.67 8.45
CA ASP A 95 16.23 11.88 6.99
C ASP A 95 14.88 12.11 6.32
N LYS A 96 13.87 11.30 6.65
CA LYS A 96 12.54 11.45 6.07
C LYS A 96 11.80 12.70 6.54
N CYS A 97 12.05 13.17 7.76
CA CYS A 97 11.46 14.42 8.23
C CYS A 97 12.13 15.63 7.55
N GLU A 98 13.45 15.61 7.41
CA GLU A 98 14.23 16.65 6.73
C GLU A 98 13.92 16.74 5.23
N THR A 99 13.74 15.60 4.56
CA THR A 99 13.34 15.51 3.14
C THR A 99 11.85 15.88 2.90
N GLY A 100 11.14 16.42 3.90
CA GLY A 100 9.73 16.80 3.78
C GLY A 100 8.73 15.64 3.76
N CYS A 101 9.20 14.39 3.87
CA CYS A 101 8.38 13.17 3.91
C CYS A 101 7.85 12.81 5.31
N GLY A 102 7.85 13.76 6.24
CA GLY A 102 7.45 13.54 7.64
C GLY A 102 5.99 13.06 7.83
N SER A 103 5.11 13.37 6.87
CA SER A 103 3.71 12.90 6.84
C SER A 103 3.56 11.43 6.43
N HIS A 104 4.62 10.82 5.88
CA HIS A 104 4.57 9.43 5.44
C HIS A 104 4.63 8.48 6.64
N CYS A 105 3.91 7.36 6.56
CA CYS A 105 3.90 6.37 7.63
C CYS A 105 4.95 5.26 7.46
N LYS A 106 5.44 5.08 6.23
CA LYS A 106 6.39 4.02 5.84
C LYS A 106 7.30 4.52 4.74
N GLU A 107 8.54 4.06 4.79
CA GLU A 107 9.44 4.17 3.64
C GLU A 107 8.94 3.23 2.54
N ARG A 108 8.86 3.75 1.33
CA ARG A 108 8.68 2.92 0.13
C ARG A 108 10.07 2.64 -0.41
N LYS A 109 10.43 1.36 -0.52
CA LYS A 109 11.65 0.98 -1.23
C LYS A 109 11.61 1.56 -2.63
N PHE A 110 12.75 2.07 -3.07
CA PHE A 110 12.96 2.54 -4.44
C PHE A 110 12.49 1.46 -5.44
N GLY A 111 11.83 1.86 -6.52
CA GLY A 111 11.32 0.95 -7.55
C GLY A 111 10.00 0.21 -7.26
N ARG A 112 9.37 0.40 -6.08
CA ARG A 112 8.00 -0.11 -5.80
C ARG A 112 6.87 0.83 -6.20
N SER A 113 7.20 2.06 -6.61
CA SER A 113 6.24 3.11 -6.97
C SER A 113 6.93 4.17 -7.84
N ALA A 114 7.92 3.78 -8.65
CA ALA A 114 8.38 4.67 -9.71
C ALA A 114 7.25 4.69 -10.75
N THR A 115 6.32 5.64 -10.57
CA THR A 115 5.53 6.16 -11.68
C THR A 115 6.56 6.66 -12.70
N LEU A 116 6.39 6.28 -13.96
CA LEU A 116 7.29 6.76 -15.00
C LEU A 116 7.10 8.28 -15.11
N SER A 117 8.01 8.97 -15.79
CA SER A 117 7.75 10.38 -16.11
C SER A 117 6.45 10.50 -16.91
N PRO A 118 5.62 11.55 -16.72
CA PRO A 118 4.36 11.70 -17.47
C PRO A 118 4.53 11.56 -18.98
N GLU A 119 5.62 12.10 -19.53
CA GLU A 119 5.96 12.05 -20.95
C GLU A 119 6.18 10.61 -21.44
N PHE A 120 6.78 9.77 -20.58
CA PHE A 120 7.03 8.37 -20.89
C PHE A 120 5.72 7.55 -20.78
N GLU A 121 4.85 7.89 -19.83
CA GLU A 121 3.52 7.28 -19.74
C GLU A 121 2.67 7.62 -20.97
N GLU A 122 2.72 8.86 -21.46
CA GLU A 122 2.04 9.27 -22.69
C GLU A 122 2.53 8.48 -23.91
N GLN A 123 3.85 8.35 -24.09
CA GLN A 123 4.42 7.54 -25.17
C GLN A 123 3.96 6.08 -25.11
N LEU A 124 3.94 5.50 -23.91
CA LEU A 124 3.46 4.13 -23.70
C LEU A 124 1.97 4.00 -24.06
N VAL A 125 1.14 4.97 -23.68
CA VAL A 125 -0.30 4.99 -24.02
C VAL A 125 -0.49 5.11 -25.54
N LEU A 126 0.27 5.96 -26.22
CA LEU A 126 0.21 6.10 -27.68
C LEU A 126 0.55 4.77 -28.38
N TRP A 127 1.60 4.09 -27.93
CA TRP A 127 2.00 2.78 -28.45
C TRP A 127 0.94 1.68 -28.20
N ILE A 128 0.32 1.66 -27.00
CA ILE A 128 -0.78 0.72 -26.73
C ILE A 128 -1.97 0.98 -27.67
N ASN A 129 -2.32 2.27 -27.85
CA ASN A 129 -3.46 2.67 -28.66
C ASN A 129 -3.22 2.42 -30.16
N SER A 130 -2.00 2.60 -30.67
CA SER A 130 -1.69 2.27 -32.07
C SER A 130 -1.87 0.78 -32.35
N LEU A 131 -1.36 -0.10 -31.48
CA LEU A 131 -1.53 -1.55 -31.61
C LEU A 131 -3.01 -1.98 -31.53
N ARG A 132 -3.78 -1.38 -30.60
CA ARG A 132 -5.22 -1.65 -30.52
C ARG A 132 -5.97 -1.18 -31.75
N LYS A 133 -5.57 -0.05 -32.35
CA LYS A 133 -6.14 0.46 -33.61
C LYS A 133 -5.88 -0.52 -34.78
N GLU A 134 -4.74 -1.21 -34.76
CA GLU A 134 -4.40 -2.26 -35.72
C GLU A 134 -5.06 -3.61 -35.40
N GLY A 135 -5.90 -3.69 -34.38
CA GLY A 135 -6.58 -4.92 -33.96
C GLY A 135 -5.68 -5.90 -33.19
N VAL A 136 -4.48 -5.48 -32.79
CA VAL A 136 -3.54 -6.32 -32.05
C VAL A 136 -3.89 -6.31 -30.56
N PRO A 137 -4.12 -7.48 -29.93
CA PRO A 137 -4.39 -7.54 -28.49
C PRO A 137 -3.12 -7.24 -27.70
N VAL A 138 -3.14 -6.15 -26.94
CA VAL A 138 -2.02 -5.78 -26.05
C VAL A 138 -2.20 -6.42 -24.68
N THR A 139 -1.31 -7.36 -24.34
CA THR A 139 -1.32 -8.03 -23.03
C THR A 139 -0.50 -7.27 -21.99
N GLY A 140 -0.80 -7.48 -20.71
CA GLY A 140 -0.03 -6.90 -19.62
C GLY A 140 1.46 -7.27 -19.62
N ILE A 141 1.81 -8.47 -20.09
CA ILE A 141 3.20 -8.90 -20.25
C ILE A 141 3.91 -8.04 -21.31
N MET A 142 3.23 -7.80 -22.43
CA MET A 142 3.78 -7.01 -23.54
C MET A 142 4.05 -5.57 -23.10
N ILE A 143 3.14 -4.96 -22.33
CA ILE A 143 3.34 -3.64 -21.73
C ILE A 143 4.58 -3.66 -20.84
N ARG A 144 4.70 -4.64 -19.93
CA ARG A 144 5.84 -4.71 -18.99
C ARG A 144 7.18 -4.88 -19.70
N ILE A 145 7.25 -5.71 -20.74
CA ILE A 145 8.47 -5.91 -21.54
C ILE A 145 8.83 -4.61 -22.25
N HIS A 146 7.90 -4.06 -23.03
CA HIS A 146 8.14 -2.83 -23.80
C HIS A 146 8.56 -1.66 -22.92
N THR A 147 7.86 -1.47 -21.79
CA THR A 147 8.17 -0.39 -20.84
C THR A 147 9.56 -0.55 -20.24
N ARG A 148 9.99 -1.78 -19.92
CA ARG A 148 11.33 -2.04 -19.39
C ARG A 148 12.39 -1.77 -20.47
N ASP A 149 12.18 -2.27 -21.68
CA ASP A 149 13.13 -2.11 -22.78
C ASP A 149 13.32 -0.62 -23.15
N CYS A 150 12.21 0.15 -23.18
CA CYS A 150 12.25 1.60 -23.39
C CYS A 150 12.93 2.34 -22.22
N TYR A 151 12.72 1.89 -20.98
CA TYR A 151 13.34 2.50 -19.79
C TYR A 151 14.87 2.27 -19.79
N GLU A 152 15.31 1.06 -20.12
CA GLU A 152 16.73 0.71 -20.27
C GLU A 152 17.37 1.50 -21.43
N SER A 153 16.68 1.61 -22.57
CA SER A 153 17.14 2.36 -23.74
C SER A 153 17.28 3.87 -23.48
N ALA A 154 16.46 4.43 -22.58
CA ALA A 154 16.53 5.83 -22.19
C ALA A 154 17.72 6.16 -21.25
N GLY A 155 18.55 5.17 -20.89
CA GLY A 155 19.69 5.37 -19.98
C GLY A 155 19.27 5.67 -18.54
N LEU A 156 18.00 5.44 -18.18
CA LEU A 156 17.51 5.62 -16.84
C LEU A 156 18.06 4.50 -15.96
N SER A 157 18.62 4.85 -14.79
CA SER A 157 19.51 3.94 -14.06
C SER A 157 18.93 2.55 -13.80
N GLU A 158 19.79 1.55 -14.02
CA GLU A 158 19.48 0.13 -13.92
C GLU A 158 18.91 -0.21 -12.52
N GLY A 159 17.83 -1.00 -12.48
CA GLY A 159 17.17 -1.42 -11.24
C GLY A 159 16.19 -0.42 -10.60
N LYS A 160 16.04 0.78 -11.16
CA LYS A 160 15.14 1.82 -10.63
C LYS A 160 13.66 1.60 -10.96
N PHE A 161 13.37 0.98 -12.10
CA PHE A 161 12.02 0.63 -12.55
C PHE A 161 11.96 -0.85 -12.91
N THR A 162 11.00 -1.58 -12.34
CA THR A 162 10.91 -3.05 -12.49
C THR A 162 9.69 -3.50 -13.28
N ALA A 163 8.90 -2.54 -13.81
CA ALA A 163 7.61 -2.79 -14.43
C ALA A 163 6.78 -3.80 -13.62
N SER A 164 6.72 -3.67 -12.29
CA SER A 164 6.10 -4.69 -11.42
C SER A 164 4.63 -4.93 -11.75
N GLN A 165 4.09 -6.11 -11.41
CA GLN A 165 2.66 -6.40 -11.61
C GLN A 165 1.75 -5.37 -10.91
N THR A 166 2.18 -4.88 -9.74
CA THR A 166 1.46 -3.83 -9.01
C THR A 166 1.47 -2.49 -9.73
N TRP A 167 2.57 -2.14 -10.40
CA TRP A 167 2.64 -0.94 -11.24
C TRP A 167 1.72 -1.10 -12.45
N LEU A 168 1.77 -2.23 -13.16
CA LEU A 168 0.92 -2.49 -14.32
C LEU A 168 -0.57 -2.35 -13.98
N LEU A 169 -1.00 -2.93 -12.85
CA LEU A 169 -2.39 -2.81 -12.41
C LEU A 169 -2.77 -1.37 -12.09
N SER A 170 -1.85 -0.58 -11.54
CA SER A 170 -2.08 0.85 -11.29
C SER A 170 -2.16 1.64 -12.59
N PHE A 171 -1.24 1.39 -13.52
CA PHE A 171 -1.19 2.04 -14.84
C PHE A 171 -2.45 1.75 -15.67
N LEU A 172 -2.95 0.51 -15.65
CA LEU A 172 -4.17 0.12 -16.35
C LEU A 172 -5.46 0.57 -15.63
N SER A 173 -5.35 1.12 -14.43
CA SER A 173 -6.48 1.68 -13.69
C SER A 173 -6.61 3.21 -13.79
N LEU A 174 -5.64 3.86 -14.44
CA LEU A 174 -5.70 5.26 -14.87
C LEU A 174 -6.69 5.40 -16.03
#